data_AF-A0A7D6BHG0-F1
#
_entry.id   AF-A0A7D6BHG0-F1
#
_cell.length_a   1.000
_cell.length_b   1.000
_cell.length_c   1.000
_cell.angle_alpha   90.00
_cell.angle_beta   90.00
_cell.angle_gamma   90.00
#
_symmetry.space_group_name_H-M   'P 1'
#
loop_
_entity.id
_entity.type
_entity.pdbx_description
1 polymer ?
#
loop_
_entity_poly.entity_id
_entity_poly.type
_entity_poly.pdbx_seq_one_letter_code
_entity_poly.pdbx_strand_id
1 'polypeptide(L)'
;MEEEGKHDEITALEKEKAGLVEKLKEVDRRYRYKMYESKALREMLEKRKEITLPPASEIRRRIRRLEFIISTEARTLKQERELVKEVRNWEKKLDQAVNIERTERKLRFIGEDIKGAEMQVAQLEKRIDELRKALQEKHHTERKSAEERKLLKLKRKVEEERQKESEPFMQKESDGRVGLGEICVIKKKEK
;
A
#
# COMPACT_ATOMS: atom_id res chain seq x y z
N MET A 1 19.23 15.88 22.62
CA MET A 1 20.11 15.22 21.62
C MET A 1 19.67 13.79 21.30
N GLU A 2 19.82 12.78 22.17
CA GLU A 2 19.42 11.39 21.81
C GLU A 2 17.91 11.17 21.61
N GLU A 3 17.05 11.94 22.29
CA GLU A 3 15.59 11.82 22.15
C GLU A 3 15.04 12.55 20.93
N GLU A 4 15.66 13.65 20.54
CA GLU A 4 15.30 14.40 19.33
C GLU A 4 15.60 13.56 18.08
N GLY A 5 16.75 12.88 18.04
CA GLY A 5 17.09 11.97 16.94
C GLY A 5 16.12 10.79 16.78
N LYS A 6 15.59 10.22 17.87
CA LYS A 6 14.62 9.12 17.81
C LYS A 6 13.25 9.57 17.30
N HIS A 7 12.79 10.74 17.75
CA HIS A 7 11.56 11.34 17.24
C HIS A 7 11.68 11.71 15.75
N ASP A 8 12.81 12.25 15.33
CA ASP A 8 13.07 12.59 13.92
C ASP A 8 13.05 11.34 13.02
N GLU A 9 13.62 10.23 13.50
CA GLU A 9 13.59 8.96 12.78
C GLU A 9 12.18 8.36 12.64
N ILE A 10 11.33 8.46 13.66
CA ILE A 10 9.94 7.99 13.58
C ILE A 10 9.14 8.85 12.59
N THR A 11 9.28 10.17 12.67
CA THR A 11 8.57 11.08 11.76
C THR A 11 9.01 10.88 10.31
N ALA A 12 10.29 10.55 10.06
CA ALA A 12 10.80 10.21 8.74
C ALA A 12 10.15 8.93 8.19
N LEU A 13 10.05 7.87 9.00
CA LEU A 13 9.39 6.61 8.62
C LEU A 13 7.87 6.80 8.40
N GLU A 14 7.22 7.64 9.19
CA GLU A 14 5.81 8.00 8.99
C GLU A 14 5.58 8.74 7.66
N LYS A 15 6.47 9.68 7.31
CA LYS A 15 6.45 10.38 6.02
C LYS A 15 6.68 9.44 4.85
N GLU A 16 7.66 8.53 4.94
CA GLU A 16 7.92 7.52 3.90
C GLU A 16 6.68 6.62 3.69
N LYS A 17 6.09 6.13 4.78
CA LYS A 17 4.87 5.32 4.75
C LYS A 17 3.71 6.10 4.12
N ALA A 18 3.50 7.36 4.49
CA ALA A 18 2.45 8.19 3.92
C ALA A 18 2.63 8.36 2.40
N GLY A 19 3.86 8.65 1.95
CA GLY A 19 4.17 8.76 0.52
C GLY A 19 3.95 7.45 -0.25
N LEU A 20 4.26 6.30 0.35
CA LEU A 20 3.94 4.99 -0.28
C LEU A 20 2.44 4.71 -0.33
N VAL A 21 1.68 5.11 0.69
CA VAL A 21 0.21 4.99 0.70
C VAL A 21 -0.42 5.87 -0.39
N GLU A 22 0.12 7.06 -0.64
CA GLU A 22 -0.34 7.92 -1.73
C GLU A 22 -0.07 7.29 -3.10
N LYS A 23 1.15 6.79 -3.31
CA LYS A 23 1.50 6.04 -4.54
C LYS A 23 0.60 4.81 -4.72
N LEU A 24 0.31 4.07 -3.65
CA LEU A 24 -0.59 2.93 -3.68
C LEU A 24 -2.00 3.34 -4.14
N LYS A 25 -2.54 4.46 -3.61
CA LYS A 25 -3.83 5.00 -4.05
C LYS A 25 -3.82 5.40 -5.52
N GLU A 26 -2.74 5.97 -6.02
CA GLU A 26 -2.62 6.33 -7.43
C GLU A 26 -2.62 5.10 -8.35
N VAL A 27 -1.83 4.07 -8.00
CA VAL A 27 -1.80 2.81 -8.75
C VAL A 27 -3.15 2.11 -8.69
N ASP A 28 -3.81 2.07 -7.53
CA ASP A 28 -5.14 1.46 -7.39
C ASP A 28 -6.22 2.20 -8.23
N ARG A 29 -6.19 3.53 -8.28
CA ARG A 29 -7.07 4.31 -9.18
C ARG A 29 -6.85 3.93 -10.64
N ARG A 30 -5.60 3.81 -11.08
CA ARG A 30 -5.25 3.40 -12.45
C ARG A 30 -5.69 1.96 -12.73
N TYR A 31 -5.46 1.04 -11.80
CA TYR A 31 -5.89 -0.35 -11.86
C TYR A 31 -7.40 -0.44 -12.06
N ARG A 32 -8.18 0.22 -11.20
CA ARG A 32 -9.65 0.24 -11.29
C ARG A 32 -10.13 0.80 -12.62
N TYR A 33 -9.56 1.91 -13.06
CA TYR A 33 -9.89 2.50 -14.36
C TYR A 33 -9.68 1.49 -15.51
N LYS A 34 -8.51 0.84 -15.54
CA LYS A 34 -8.18 -0.17 -16.56
C LYS A 34 -9.07 -1.40 -16.48
N MET A 35 -9.45 -1.82 -15.27
CA MET A 35 -10.41 -2.91 -15.07
C MET A 35 -11.79 -2.58 -15.63
N TYR A 36 -12.31 -1.37 -15.37
CA TYR A 36 -13.58 -0.93 -15.95
C TYR A 36 -13.49 -0.78 -17.46
N GLU A 37 -12.39 -0.24 -17.99
CA GLU A 37 -12.15 -0.14 -19.42
C GLU A 37 -12.14 -1.54 -20.08
N SER A 38 -11.43 -2.49 -19.48
CA SER A 38 -11.40 -3.89 -19.93
C SER A 38 -12.79 -4.51 -19.95
N LYS A 39 -13.56 -4.32 -18.87
CA LYS A 39 -14.93 -4.84 -18.76
C LYS A 39 -15.84 -4.28 -19.85
N ALA A 40 -15.84 -2.95 -20.04
CA ALA A 40 -16.64 -2.30 -21.06
C ALA A 40 -16.29 -2.80 -22.48
N LEU A 41 -15.00 -2.92 -22.79
CA LEU A 41 -14.55 -3.42 -24.10
C LEU A 41 -14.91 -4.90 -24.31
N ARG A 42 -14.88 -5.74 -23.27
CA ARG A 42 -15.33 -7.13 -23.34
C ARG A 42 -16.83 -7.23 -23.63
N GLU A 43 -17.66 -6.47 -22.91
CA GLU A 43 -19.11 -6.44 -23.14
C GLU A 43 -19.44 -5.95 -24.58
N MET A 44 -18.69 -4.96 -25.08
CA MET A 44 -18.82 -4.50 -26.48
C MET A 44 -18.43 -5.59 -27.49
N LEU A 45 -17.43 -6.41 -27.21
CA LEU A 45 -17.04 -7.53 -28.08
C LEU A 45 -18.03 -8.68 -28.02
N GLU A 46 -18.57 -9.02 -26.85
CA GLU A 46 -19.55 -10.10 -26.70
C GLU A 46 -20.81 -9.83 -27.53
N LYS A 47 -21.30 -8.58 -27.51
CA LYS A 47 -22.41 -8.15 -28.40
C LYS A 47 -22.08 -8.26 -29.89
N ARG A 48 -20.79 -8.25 -30.26
CA ARG A 48 -20.33 -8.35 -31.66
C ARG A 48 -19.98 -9.77 -32.09
N LYS A 49 -19.78 -10.70 -31.14
CA LYS A 49 -19.44 -12.11 -31.42
C LYS A 49 -20.56 -12.89 -32.10
N GLU A 50 -21.80 -12.41 -32.03
CA GLU A 50 -22.92 -12.98 -32.80
C GLU A 50 -22.68 -12.89 -34.32
N ILE A 51 -21.79 -11.99 -34.76
CA ILE A 51 -21.38 -11.86 -36.15
C ILE A 51 -20.06 -12.60 -36.34
N THR A 52 -20.12 -13.85 -36.78
CA THR A 52 -18.92 -14.60 -37.21
C THR A 52 -18.37 -14.01 -38.51
N LEU A 53 -17.48 -13.03 -38.37
CA LEU A 53 -16.74 -12.45 -39.49
C LEU A 53 -15.40 -13.18 -39.70
N PRO A 54 -15.00 -13.42 -40.96
CA PRO A 54 -13.65 -13.89 -41.25
C PRO A 54 -12.61 -12.80 -40.88
N PRO A 55 -11.33 -13.19 -40.71
CA PRO A 55 -10.24 -12.24 -40.44
C PRO A 55 -10.19 -11.10 -41.46
N ALA A 56 -9.77 -9.90 -41.03
CA ALA A 56 -9.74 -8.73 -41.90
C ALA A 56 -8.84 -8.95 -43.14
N SER A 57 -7.80 -9.77 -43.02
CA SER A 57 -6.90 -10.14 -44.12
C SER A 57 -7.61 -10.92 -45.23
N GLU A 58 -8.53 -11.81 -44.88
CA GLU A 58 -9.30 -12.60 -45.84
C GLU A 58 -10.32 -11.74 -46.58
N ILE A 59 -11.00 -10.84 -45.86
CA ILE A 59 -11.93 -9.89 -46.47
C ILE A 59 -11.20 -8.99 -47.47
N ARG A 60 -10.02 -8.46 -47.12
CA ARG A 60 -9.17 -7.68 -48.04
C ARG A 60 -8.75 -8.46 -49.28
N ARG A 61 -8.51 -9.77 -49.16
CA ARG A 61 -8.21 -10.62 -50.32
C ARG A 61 -9.44 -10.79 -51.21
N ARG A 62 -10.62 -10.92 -50.61
CA ARG A 62 -11.89 -11.09 -51.34
C ARG A 62 -12.30 -9.82 -52.09
N ILE A 63 -12.16 -8.65 -51.46
CA ILE A 63 -12.38 -7.35 -52.11
C ILE A 63 -11.46 -7.21 -53.33
N ARG A 64 -10.15 -7.43 -53.17
CA ARG A 64 -9.19 -7.34 -54.28
C ARG A 64 -9.49 -8.28 -55.45
N ARG A 65 -10.01 -9.49 -55.16
CA ARG A 65 -10.46 -10.42 -56.21
C ARG A 65 -11.67 -9.88 -56.97
N LEU A 66 -12.65 -9.33 -56.26
CA LEU A 66 -13.83 -8.73 -56.89
C LEU A 66 -13.45 -7.50 -57.73
N GLU A 67 -12.58 -6.64 -57.22
CA GLU A 67 -12.03 -5.49 -57.97
C GLU A 67 -11.30 -5.92 -59.24
N PHE A 68 -10.51 -6.99 -59.15
CA PHE A 68 -9.85 -7.56 -60.32
C PHE A 68 -10.87 -8.05 -61.36
N ILE A 69 -11.87 -8.85 -60.95
CA ILE A 69 -12.94 -9.34 -61.83
C ILE A 69 -13.70 -8.17 -62.48
N ILE A 70 -14.00 -7.10 -61.72
CA ILE A 70 -14.61 -5.88 -62.25
C ILE A 70 -13.74 -5.29 -63.37
N SER A 71 -12.43 -5.20 -63.15
CA SER A 71 -11.50 -4.59 -64.11
C SER A 71 -11.22 -5.44 -65.36
N THR A 72 -11.32 -6.78 -65.27
CA THR A 72 -10.87 -7.69 -66.35
C THR A 72 -12.01 -8.46 -67.02
N GLU A 73 -13.04 -8.84 -66.28
CA GLU A 73 -14.03 -9.85 -66.69
C GLU A 73 -15.47 -9.34 -66.77
N ALA A 74 -15.77 -8.16 -66.21
CA ALA A 74 -17.10 -7.57 -66.29
C ALA A 74 -17.41 -7.10 -67.72
N ARG A 75 -18.21 -7.89 -68.46
CA ARG A 75 -18.55 -7.61 -69.87
C ARG A 75 -19.79 -6.75 -70.04
N THR A 76 -20.57 -6.56 -68.98
CA THR A 76 -21.83 -5.79 -69.02
C THR A 76 -21.95 -4.86 -67.81
N LEU A 77 -22.61 -3.71 -68.01
CA LEU A 77 -22.91 -2.74 -66.93
C LEU A 77 -23.72 -3.37 -65.78
N LYS A 78 -24.55 -4.38 -66.06
CA LYS A 78 -25.33 -5.07 -65.04
C LYS A 78 -24.42 -5.91 -64.12
N GLN A 79 -23.51 -6.68 -64.71
CA GLN A 79 -22.52 -7.47 -63.97
C GLN A 79 -21.60 -6.59 -63.14
N GLU A 80 -21.11 -5.49 -63.72
CA GLU A 80 -20.27 -4.52 -63.02
C GLU A 80 -20.98 -3.94 -61.79
N ARG A 81 -22.25 -3.51 -61.95
CA ARG A 81 -23.06 -2.97 -60.84
C ARG A 81 -23.29 -3.99 -59.72
N GLU A 82 -23.50 -5.25 -60.06
CA GLU A 82 -23.67 -6.33 -59.08
C GLU A 82 -22.38 -6.57 -58.29
N LEU A 83 -21.24 -6.68 -58.97
CA LEU A 83 -19.94 -6.84 -58.33
C LEU A 83 -19.56 -5.63 -57.45
N VAL A 84 -19.85 -4.40 -57.89
CA VAL A 84 -19.63 -3.19 -57.08
C VAL A 84 -20.48 -3.20 -55.81
N LYS A 85 -21.72 -3.70 -55.87
CA LYS A 85 -22.55 -3.86 -54.66
C LYS A 85 -21.95 -4.90 -53.71
N GLU A 86 -21.41 -5.99 -54.23
CA GLU A 86 -20.71 -6.98 -53.40
C GLU A 86 -19.47 -6.40 -52.74
N VAL A 87 -18.64 -5.64 -53.47
CA VAL A 87 -17.47 -4.93 -52.92
C VAL A 87 -17.89 -4.04 -51.75
N ARG A 88 -18.91 -3.20 -51.93
CA ARG A 88 -19.42 -2.32 -50.86
C ARG A 88 -19.91 -3.09 -49.63
N ASN A 89 -20.52 -4.26 -49.83
CA ASN A 89 -20.94 -5.11 -48.73
C ASN A 89 -19.74 -5.71 -47.99
N TRP A 90 -18.69 -6.12 -48.70
CA TRP A 90 -17.45 -6.61 -48.10
C TRP A 90 -16.65 -5.50 -47.41
N GLU A 91 -16.64 -4.27 -47.92
CA GLU A 91 -16.03 -3.11 -47.26
C GLU A 91 -16.66 -2.83 -45.90
N LYS A 92 -18.00 -2.85 -45.81
CA LYS A 92 -18.69 -2.71 -44.51
C LYS A 92 -18.29 -3.79 -43.51
N LYS A 93 -18.16 -5.05 -43.98
CA LYS A 93 -17.69 -6.16 -43.15
C LYS A 93 -16.22 -6.00 -42.75
N LEU A 94 -15.39 -5.46 -43.63
CA LEU A 94 -13.99 -5.17 -43.36
C LEU A 94 -13.85 -4.16 -42.22
N ASP A 95 -14.62 -3.07 -42.27
CA ASP A 95 -14.61 -2.05 -41.21
C ASP A 95 -14.99 -2.63 -39.85
N GLN A 96 -16.00 -3.51 -39.83
CA GLN A 96 -16.39 -4.23 -38.61
C GLN A 96 -15.27 -5.14 -38.10
N ALA A 97 -14.68 -5.95 -38.98
CA ALA A 97 -13.58 -6.87 -38.62
C ALA A 97 -12.34 -6.11 -38.10
N VAL A 98 -11.96 -5.00 -38.74
CA VAL A 98 -10.85 -4.15 -38.30
C VAL A 98 -11.12 -3.55 -36.92
N ASN A 99 -12.34 -3.11 -36.66
CA ASN A 99 -12.71 -2.57 -35.35
C ASN A 99 -12.68 -3.64 -34.25
N ILE A 100 -13.08 -4.87 -34.56
CA ILE A 100 -12.97 -6.02 -33.64
C ILE A 100 -11.49 -6.29 -33.34
N GLU A 101 -10.66 -6.48 -34.36
CA GLU A 101 -9.22 -6.74 -34.18
C GLU A 101 -8.52 -5.63 -33.37
N ARG A 102 -8.86 -4.35 -33.62
CA ARG A 102 -8.33 -3.22 -32.85
C ARG A 102 -8.74 -3.28 -31.38
N THR A 103 -9.99 -3.65 -31.12
CA THR A 103 -10.52 -3.78 -29.76
C THR A 103 -9.86 -4.93 -29.01
N GLU A 104 -9.66 -6.07 -29.68
CA GLU A 104 -8.93 -7.22 -29.13
C GLU A 104 -7.47 -6.90 -28.83
N ARG A 105 -6.79 -6.16 -29.71
CA ARG A 105 -5.43 -5.65 -29.43
C ARG A 105 -5.43 -4.73 -28.22
N LYS A 106 -6.39 -3.79 -28.15
CA LYS A 106 -6.51 -2.87 -27.01
C LYS A 106 -6.73 -3.63 -25.70
N LEU A 107 -7.57 -4.66 -25.70
CA LEU A 107 -7.78 -5.54 -24.54
C LEU A 107 -6.53 -6.26 -24.08
N ARG A 108 -5.67 -6.71 -25.02
CA ARG A 108 -4.38 -7.32 -24.67
C ARG A 108 -3.47 -6.34 -23.93
N PHE A 109 -3.30 -5.13 -24.46
CA PHE A 109 -2.50 -4.09 -23.81
C PHE A 109 -3.06 -3.70 -22.44
N ILE A 110 -4.39 -3.54 -22.33
CA ILE A 110 -5.02 -3.28 -21.03
C ILE A 110 -4.78 -4.46 -20.06
N GLY A 111 -4.79 -5.70 -20.53
CA GLY A 111 -4.47 -6.87 -19.73
C GLY A 111 -3.03 -6.86 -19.21
N GLU A 112 -2.07 -6.40 -20.01
CA GLU A 112 -0.68 -6.20 -19.58
C GLU A 112 -0.57 -5.06 -18.55
N ASP A 113 -1.25 -3.93 -18.78
CA ASP A 113 -1.31 -2.81 -17.83
C ASP A 113 -1.87 -3.24 -16.47
N ILE A 114 -2.94 -4.04 -16.46
CA ILE A 114 -3.58 -4.57 -15.25
C ILE A 114 -2.59 -5.43 -14.46
N LYS A 115 -1.93 -6.39 -15.14
CA LYS A 115 -0.91 -7.24 -14.49
C LYS A 115 0.26 -6.43 -13.94
N GLY A 116 0.69 -5.40 -14.68
CA GLY A 116 1.73 -4.47 -14.23
C GLY A 116 1.33 -3.74 -12.95
N ALA A 117 0.08 -3.24 -12.90
CA ALA A 117 -0.45 -2.56 -11.73
C ALA A 117 -0.62 -3.52 -10.53
N GLU A 118 -1.06 -4.76 -10.73
CA GLU A 118 -1.16 -5.77 -9.65
C GLU A 118 0.20 -6.06 -9.00
N MET A 119 1.26 -6.21 -9.81
CA MET A 119 2.62 -6.39 -9.29
C MET A 119 3.09 -5.17 -8.50
N GLN A 120 2.80 -3.96 -8.98
CA GLN A 120 3.15 -2.72 -8.27
C GLN A 120 2.41 -2.58 -6.95
N VAL A 121 1.11 -2.89 -6.91
CA VAL A 121 0.32 -2.93 -5.68
C VAL A 121 0.95 -3.88 -4.67
N ALA A 122 1.24 -5.12 -5.08
CA ALA A 122 1.83 -6.12 -4.19
C ALA A 122 3.22 -5.70 -3.66
N GLN A 123 4.05 -5.02 -4.46
CA GLN A 123 5.33 -4.51 -4.02
C GLN A 123 5.18 -3.35 -3.01
N LEU A 124 4.27 -2.42 -3.28
CA LEU A 124 3.99 -1.28 -2.40
C LEU A 124 3.39 -1.74 -1.06
N GLU A 125 2.47 -2.70 -1.07
CA GLU A 125 1.89 -3.27 0.14
C GLU A 125 2.94 -3.94 1.03
N LYS A 126 3.82 -4.78 0.44
CA LYS A 126 4.94 -5.39 1.16
C LYS A 126 5.82 -4.33 1.82
N ARG A 127 6.16 -3.27 1.09
CA ARG A 127 7.01 -2.19 1.61
C ARG A 127 6.31 -1.41 2.73
N ILE A 128 5.02 -1.14 2.59
CA ILE A 128 4.22 -0.51 3.64
C ILE A 128 4.19 -1.38 4.90
N ASP A 129 4.08 -2.70 4.76
CA ASP A 129 4.07 -3.62 5.89
C ASP A 129 5.43 -3.74 6.59
N GLU A 130 6.53 -3.71 5.83
CA GLU A 130 7.89 -3.58 6.38
C GLU A 130 8.02 -2.30 7.23
N LEU A 131 7.58 -1.15 6.71
CA LEU A 131 7.60 0.11 7.45
C LEU A 131 6.69 0.10 8.68
N ARG A 132 5.53 -0.57 8.61
CA ARG A 132 4.64 -0.73 9.77
C ARG A 132 5.32 -1.53 10.88
N LYS A 133 6.03 -2.62 10.54
CA LYS A 133 6.80 -3.40 11.52
C LYS A 133 7.93 -2.59 12.14
N ALA A 134 8.70 -1.88 11.32
CA ALA A 134 9.77 -1.01 11.80
C ALA A 134 9.26 0.10 12.75
N LEU A 135 8.13 0.73 12.42
CA LEU A 135 7.48 1.72 13.30
C LEU A 135 7.01 1.10 14.62
N GLN A 136 6.40 -0.09 14.58
CA GLN A 136 5.97 -0.80 15.79
C GLN A 136 7.14 -1.11 16.72
N GLU A 137 8.25 -1.59 16.16
CA GLU A 137 9.49 -1.87 16.90
C GLU A 137 10.03 -0.61 17.55
N LYS A 138 10.15 0.50 16.81
CA LYS A 138 10.63 1.77 17.36
C LYS A 138 9.74 2.29 18.49
N HIS A 139 8.43 2.33 18.30
CA HIS A 139 7.51 2.75 19.36
C HIS A 139 7.56 1.85 20.60
N HIS A 140 7.74 0.54 20.42
CA HIS A 140 7.88 -0.38 21.52
C HIS A 140 9.18 -0.16 22.30
N THR A 141 10.31 0.10 21.62
CA THR A 141 11.57 0.47 22.27
C THR A 141 11.47 1.79 23.04
N GLU A 142 10.79 2.80 22.48
CA GLU A 142 10.57 4.07 23.16
C GLU A 142 9.73 3.89 24.43
N ARG A 143 8.62 3.13 24.36
CA ARG A 143 7.77 2.84 25.52
C ARG A 143 8.54 2.16 26.63
N LYS A 144 9.34 1.13 26.32
CA LYS A 144 10.19 0.43 27.30
C LYS A 144 11.20 1.38 27.94
N SER A 145 11.90 2.17 27.13
CA SER A 145 12.87 3.14 27.66
C SER A 145 12.22 4.21 28.55
N ALA A 146 10.98 4.62 28.23
CA ALA A 146 10.22 5.56 29.04
C ALA A 146 9.77 4.95 30.37
N GLU A 147 9.35 3.68 30.38
CA GLU A 147 8.99 2.93 31.58
C GLU A 147 10.19 2.75 32.52
N GLU A 148 11.35 2.34 31.99
CA GLU A 148 12.60 2.21 32.76
C GLU A 148 13.01 3.54 33.40
N ARG A 149 12.89 4.65 32.67
CA ARG A 149 13.16 5.99 33.20
C ARG A 149 12.18 6.39 34.31
N LYS A 150 10.89 6.05 34.18
CA LYS A 150 9.89 6.29 35.23
C LYS A 150 10.21 5.49 36.49
N LEU A 151 10.56 4.20 36.34
CA LEU A 151 11.00 3.34 37.43
C LEU A 151 12.26 3.87 38.12
N LEU A 152 13.25 4.32 37.36
CA LEU A 152 14.48 4.90 37.90
C LEU A 152 14.20 6.18 38.71
N LYS A 153 13.34 7.07 38.19
CA LYS A 153 12.89 8.27 38.91
C LYS A 153 12.13 7.93 40.19
N LEU A 154 11.31 6.88 40.17
CA LEU A 154 10.57 6.43 41.35
C LEU A 154 11.53 5.89 42.43
N LYS A 155 12.50 5.06 42.04
CA LYS A 155 13.53 4.53 42.96
C LYS A 155 14.34 5.63 43.61
N ARG A 156 14.78 6.63 42.82
CA ARG A 156 15.49 7.80 43.36
C ARG A 156 14.67 8.57 44.38
N LYS A 157 13.37 8.80 44.12
CA LYS A 157 12.47 9.46 45.08
C LYS A 157 12.32 8.67 46.39
N VAL A 158 12.16 7.36 46.31
CA VAL A 158 12.06 6.49 47.49
C VAL A 158 13.37 6.47 48.28
N GLU A 159 14.53 6.47 47.61
CA GLU A 159 15.84 6.57 48.26
C GLU A 159 16.04 7.93 48.94
N GLU A 160 15.67 9.03 48.28
CA GLU A 160 15.70 10.38 48.85
C GLU A 160 14.77 10.52 50.07
N GLU A 161 13.58 9.91 50.04
CA GLU A 161 12.66 9.87 51.18
C GLU A 161 13.24 9.06 52.34
N ARG A 162 13.84 7.88 52.07
CA ARG A 162 14.52 7.07 53.09
C ARG A 162 15.72 7.78 53.73
N GLN A 163 16.47 8.56 52.95
CA GLN A 163 17.59 9.35 53.48
C GLN A 163 17.10 10.49 54.38
N LYS A 164 16.01 11.16 54.01
CA LYS A 164 15.39 12.20 54.85
C LYS A 164 14.77 11.63 56.14
N GLU A 165 14.28 10.40 56.11
CA GLU A 165 13.77 9.71 57.30
C GLU A 165 14.88 9.24 58.26
N SER A 166 16.09 8.97 57.77
CA SER A 166 17.23 8.55 58.60
C SER A 166 18.04 9.72 59.19
N GLU A 167 18.01 10.90 58.56
CA GLU A 167 18.63 12.14 59.07
C GLU A 167 18.16 12.58 60.49
N PRO A 168 16.87 12.53 60.89
CA PRO A 168 16.45 12.92 62.22
C PRO A 168 16.91 11.97 63.35
N PHE A 169 17.44 10.78 63.05
CA PHE A 169 17.97 9.85 64.05
C PHE A 169 19.44 10.10 64.39
N MET A 170 20.24 10.66 63.46
CA MET A 170 21.67 10.92 63.69
C MET A 170 21.93 12.22 64.48
N GLN A 171 20.94 13.11 64.60
CA GLN A 171 21.08 14.36 65.37
C GLN A 171 20.69 14.25 66.86
N LYS A 172 20.12 13.13 67.32
CA LYS A 172 19.66 12.99 68.72
C LYS A 172 20.61 12.28 69.68
N GLU A 173 21.77 11.79 69.24
CA GLU A 173 22.74 11.09 70.12
C GLU A 173 23.99 11.90 70.47
N SER A 174 23.94 13.25 70.42
CA SER A 174 25.10 14.08 70.82
C SER A 174 24.92 14.94 72.08
N ASP A 175 23.80 14.85 72.80
CA ASP A 175 23.58 15.58 74.07
C ASP A 175 23.21 14.69 75.28
N GLY A 176 23.53 13.39 75.22
CA GLY A 176 23.28 12.45 76.31
C GLY A 176 24.47 12.23 77.24
N ARG A 177 25.08 13.30 77.81
CA ARG A 177 25.92 13.11 79.01
C ARG A 177 25.02 12.69 80.17
N VAL A 178 24.81 11.39 80.32
CA VAL A 178 24.22 10.83 81.54
C VAL A 178 25.25 11.05 82.65
N GLY A 179 25.00 12.04 83.52
CA GLY A 179 25.80 12.24 84.72
C GLY A 179 25.70 11.01 85.62
N LEU A 180 26.83 10.52 86.13
CA LEU A 180 26.97 9.40 87.07
C LEU A 180 26.26 9.63 88.45
N GLY A 181 25.39 10.63 88.58
CA GLY A 181 24.78 11.09 89.83
C GLY A 181 23.39 10.53 90.15
N GLU A 182 22.75 9.77 89.26
CA GLU A 182 21.35 9.32 89.46
C GLU A 182 21.19 7.79 89.54
N ILE A 183 22.22 7.08 90.04
CA ILE A 183 22.06 5.67 90.43
C ILE A 183 21.52 5.62 91.86
N CYS A 184 20.19 5.67 92.01
CA CYS A 184 19.52 5.38 93.28
C CYS A 184 19.57 3.88 93.59
N VAL A 185 20.43 3.48 94.54
CA VAL A 185 20.46 2.12 95.11
C VAL A 185 19.32 1.96 96.11
N ILE A 186 18.28 1.21 95.74
CA ILE A 186 17.20 0.81 96.65
C ILE A 186 17.72 -0.32 97.55
N LYS A 187 18.05 0.00 98.81
CA LYS A 187 18.34 -1.02 99.85
C LYS A 187 17.05 -1.68 100.31
N LYS A 188 16.96 -2.99 100.11
CA LYS A 188 15.89 -3.88 100.60
C LYS A 188 16.02 -4.01 102.13
N LYS A 189 14.97 -3.66 102.88
CA LYS A 189 14.87 -3.98 104.32
C LYS A 189 14.42 -5.43 104.47
N GLU A 190 15.25 -6.25 105.12
CA GLU A 190 14.89 -7.60 105.57
C GLU A 190 13.92 -7.52 106.76
N LYS A 191 12.94 -8.43 106.78
CA LYS A 191 12.10 -8.77 107.93
C LYS A 191 12.25 -10.27 108.14
#